data_AF-A0A9P7KF12-F1
#
_entry.id   AF-A0A9P7KF12-F1
#
_cell.length_a   1.000
_cell.length_b   1.000
_cell.length_c   1.000
_cell.angle_alpha   90.00
_cell.angle_beta   90.00
_cell.angle_gamma   90.00
#
_symmetry.space_group_name_H-M   'P 1'
#
loop_
_entity.id
_entity.type
_entity.pdbx_description
1 polymer ?
#
loop_
_entity_poly.entity_id
_entity_poly.type
_entity_poly.pdbx_seq_one_letter_code
_entity_poly.pdbx_strand_id
1 'polypeptide(L)'
;MEPQLELKSDDFEDKLCHWSIAEEQLDVIWSRFCALYLPATINRLLNLPVPTDFANAHAWEREMAQPVDFAVSNAWHEMLVQVQHLPYFAKYLRSSKAMAAPGKRLAQVLAERLTEVAKPWDRKMRLASEDEQKYYMAAAGAAGQLLSTVCTHFINKPDRRTVISSEVQLRLLPFLTAWSNRYDRQFLGDVSLRLMVFMSGPVLDEEFKKIRKSYKNWEVCELQDCNVKRDLKMCAR
;
A
#
# COMPACT_ATOMS: atom_id res chain seq x y z
N MET A 1 -33.40 10.12 48.47
CA MET A 1 -33.67 8.95 47.62
C MET A 1 -33.52 9.39 46.19
N GLU A 2 -32.31 9.28 45.65
CA GLU A 2 -32.04 9.52 44.23
C GLU A 2 -32.11 8.18 43.48
N PRO A 3 -32.74 8.11 42.30
CA PRO A 3 -32.76 6.88 41.52
C PRO A 3 -31.41 6.70 40.82
N GLN A 4 -30.75 5.59 41.11
CA GLN A 4 -29.60 5.13 40.32
C GLN A 4 -30.11 4.65 38.95
N LEU A 5 -29.69 5.33 37.88
CA LEU A 5 -29.81 4.82 36.52
C LEU A 5 -28.71 3.76 36.33
N GLU A 6 -29.09 2.49 36.45
CA GLU A 6 -28.29 1.37 35.95
C GLU A 6 -28.28 1.41 34.41
N LEU A 7 -27.21 1.94 33.84
CA LEU A 7 -26.88 1.77 32.42
C LEU A 7 -26.41 0.33 32.23
N LYS A 8 -27.27 -0.51 31.64
CA LYS A 8 -26.91 -1.85 31.18
C LYS A 8 -25.89 -1.73 30.04
N SER A 9 -24.73 -2.34 30.20
CA SER A 9 -23.61 -2.33 29.24
C SER A 9 -23.93 -2.98 27.90
N ASP A 10 -25.01 -3.76 27.83
CA ASP A 10 -25.26 -4.66 26.69
C ASP A 10 -25.98 -3.97 25.52
N ASP A 11 -26.42 -2.72 25.68
CA ASP A 11 -27.15 -1.97 24.64
C ASP A 11 -26.26 -1.07 23.75
N PHE A 12 -24.95 -1.01 24.02
CA PHE A 12 -24.02 -0.12 23.31
C PHE A 12 -23.25 -0.82 22.17
N GLU A 13 -22.99 -2.12 22.28
CA GLU A 13 -22.21 -2.87 21.28
C GLU A 13 -23.05 -3.28 20.06
N ASP A 14 -24.36 -3.54 20.23
CA ASP A 14 -25.24 -3.98 19.13
C ASP A 14 -25.69 -2.85 18.17
N LYS A 15 -25.43 -1.58 18.51
CA LYS A 15 -25.85 -0.42 17.69
C LYS A 15 -24.77 0.13 16.77
N LEU A 16 -23.54 -0.37 16.84
CA LEU A 16 -22.40 0.21 16.10
C LEU A 16 -21.99 -0.54 14.82
N CYS A 17 -22.55 -1.70 14.49
CA CYS A 17 -22.00 -2.56 13.43
C CYS A 17 -22.96 -2.97 12.28
N HIS A 18 -23.91 -2.13 11.87
CA HIS A 18 -24.70 -2.38 10.65
C HIS A 18 -24.80 -1.20 9.68
N TRP A 19 -23.73 -0.43 9.53
CA TRP A 19 -23.58 0.43 8.35
C TRP A 19 -22.94 -0.38 7.22
N SER A 20 -23.73 -1.26 6.57
CA SER A 20 -23.31 -1.83 5.29
C SER A 20 -23.41 -0.74 4.23
N ILE A 21 -22.39 0.10 4.13
CA ILE A 21 -22.24 1.00 2.99
C ILE A 21 -22.17 0.10 1.75
N ALA A 22 -23.05 0.32 0.78
CA ALA A 22 -23.04 -0.45 -0.46
C ALA A 22 -21.65 -0.31 -1.13
N GLU A 23 -21.12 -1.38 -1.72
CA GLU A 23 -19.79 -1.37 -2.35
C GLU A 23 -19.62 -0.22 -3.35
N GLU A 24 -20.70 0.12 -4.06
CA GLU A 24 -20.76 1.25 -5.01
C GLU A 24 -20.52 2.61 -4.33
N GLN A 25 -20.98 2.80 -3.10
CA GLN A 25 -20.75 4.03 -2.33
C GLN A 25 -19.31 4.10 -1.81
N LEU A 26 -18.70 2.95 -1.48
CA LEU A 26 -17.28 2.90 -1.10
C LEU A 26 -16.37 3.27 -2.28
N ASP A 27 -16.67 2.80 -3.48
CA ASP A 27 -15.95 3.17 -4.71
C ASP A 27 -15.93 4.69 -4.93
N VAL A 28 -17.07 5.35 -4.74
CA VAL A 28 -17.20 6.82 -4.86
C VAL A 28 -16.33 7.52 -3.81
N ILE A 29 -16.36 7.06 -2.55
CA ILE A 29 -15.57 7.64 -1.46
C ILE A 29 -14.08 7.53 -1.77
N TRP A 30 -13.61 6.34 -2.15
CA TRP A 30 -12.19 6.14 -2.42
C TRP A 30 -11.71 6.85 -3.67
N SER A 31 -12.58 6.97 -4.67
CA SER A 31 -12.27 7.72 -5.88
C SER A 31 -12.19 9.23 -5.61
N ARG A 32 -13.08 9.77 -4.77
CA ARG A 32 -12.97 11.17 -4.28
C ARG A 32 -11.71 11.38 -3.47
N PHE A 33 -11.38 10.44 -2.57
CA PHE A 33 -10.12 10.48 -1.83
C PHE A 33 -8.94 10.54 -2.78
N CYS A 34 -8.91 9.66 -3.78
CA CYS A 34 -7.86 9.63 -4.78
C CYS A 34 -7.75 10.94 -5.56
N ALA A 35 -8.88 11.52 -5.96
CA ALA A 35 -8.94 12.78 -6.70
C ALA A 35 -8.26 13.93 -5.95
N LEU A 36 -8.53 14.01 -4.65
CA LEU A 36 -8.15 15.15 -3.81
C LEU A 36 -6.81 14.95 -3.12
N TYR A 37 -6.55 13.74 -2.62
CA TYR A 37 -5.51 13.49 -1.63
C TYR A 37 -4.43 12.52 -2.08
N LEU A 38 -4.56 11.81 -3.20
CA LEU A 38 -3.54 10.85 -3.64
C LEU A 38 -2.13 11.48 -3.80
N PRO A 39 -1.94 12.64 -4.46
CA PRO A 39 -0.63 13.26 -4.57
C PRO A 39 -0.03 13.62 -3.20
N ALA A 40 -0.84 14.15 -2.30
CA ALA A 40 -0.43 14.52 -0.94
C ALA A 40 -0.06 13.28 -0.13
N THR A 41 -0.85 12.21 -0.23
CA THR A 41 -0.62 10.93 0.46
C THR A 41 0.70 10.30 0.02
N ILE A 42 0.97 10.27 -1.30
CA ILE A 42 2.24 9.79 -1.83
C ILE A 42 3.40 10.66 -1.35
N ASN A 43 3.26 11.99 -1.36
CA ASN A 43 4.31 12.89 -0.87
C ASN A 43 4.61 12.68 0.62
N ARG A 44 3.58 12.44 1.45
CA ARG A 44 3.75 12.15 2.88
C ARG A 44 4.39 10.79 3.10
N LEU A 45 3.99 9.77 2.34
CA LEU A 45 4.66 8.48 2.42
C LEU A 45 6.14 8.59 2.01
N LEU A 46 6.47 9.35 0.97
CA LEU A 46 7.85 9.54 0.53
C LEU A 46 8.68 10.36 1.53
N ASN A 47 8.06 11.37 2.17
CA ASN A 47 8.69 12.26 3.14
C ASN A 47 7.95 12.15 4.47
N LEU A 48 8.17 11.01 5.16
CA LEU A 48 7.52 10.76 6.43
C LEU A 48 7.87 11.85 7.43
N PRO A 49 6.90 12.40 8.16
CA PRO A 49 7.21 13.32 9.24
C PRO A 49 8.05 12.57 10.29
N VAL A 50 9.08 13.24 10.82
CA VAL A 50 9.79 12.76 11.99
C VAL A 50 8.77 12.72 13.14
N PRO A 51 8.53 11.56 13.77
CA PRO A 51 7.63 11.51 14.91
C PRO A 51 8.30 12.32 16.03
N THR A 52 7.69 13.46 16.36
CA THR A 52 8.30 14.48 17.25
C THR A 52 8.00 14.22 18.72
N ASP A 53 7.09 13.29 19.03
CA ASP A 53 6.59 13.11 20.40
C ASP A 53 6.30 11.64 20.75
N PHE A 54 7.32 10.78 20.66
CA PHE A 54 7.23 9.41 21.20
C PHE A 54 7.06 9.39 22.74
N ALA A 55 7.34 10.51 23.42
CA ALA A 55 7.19 10.62 24.87
C ALA A 55 5.71 10.56 25.29
N ASN A 56 4.82 11.18 24.50
CA ASN A 56 3.37 11.20 24.75
C ASN A 56 2.58 10.11 24.01
N ALA A 57 3.23 9.33 23.13
CA ALA A 57 2.62 8.19 22.46
C ALA A 57 2.17 7.11 23.47
N HIS A 58 1.03 6.47 23.23
CA HIS A 58 0.55 5.36 24.05
C HIS A 58 1.57 4.20 24.04
N ALA A 59 1.55 3.34 25.07
CA ALA A 59 2.53 2.26 25.21
C ALA A 59 2.58 1.32 23.98
N TRP A 60 1.43 1.01 23.38
CA TRP A 60 1.33 0.21 22.16
C TRP A 60 1.89 0.94 20.93
N GLU A 61 1.76 2.27 20.84
CA GLU A 61 2.38 3.07 19.79
C GLU A 61 3.90 3.06 19.94
N ARG A 62 4.44 3.10 21.17
CA ARG A 62 5.89 2.99 21.40
C ARG A 62 6.45 1.61 21.06
N GLU A 63 5.68 0.55 21.30
CA GLU A 63 6.06 -0.83 20.98
C GLU A 63 5.98 -1.13 19.48
N MET A 64 4.95 -0.64 18.78
CA MET A 64 4.78 -0.85 17.33
C MET A 64 5.51 0.19 16.48
N ALA A 65 5.80 1.39 17.01
CA ALA A 65 6.52 2.45 16.32
C ALA A 65 8.01 2.44 16.64
N GLN A 66 8.65 1.27 16.53
CA GLN A 66 10.06 1.28 16.15
C GLN A 66 10.14 2.16 14.88
N PRO A 67 10.97 3.23 14.84
CA PRO A 67 10.98 4.18 13.73
C PRO A 67 11.13 3.51 12.35
N VAL A 68 11.74 2.33 12.34
CA VAL A 68 11.97 1.49 11.16
C VAL A 68 10.68 0.80 10.69
N ASP A 69 9.82 0.34 11.60
CA ASP A 69 8.51 -0.26 11.26
C ASP A 69 7.56 0.79 10.70
N PHE A 70 7.54 1.98 11.32
CA PHE A 70 6.76 3.14 10.84
C PHE A 70 7.15 3.58 9.42
N ALA A 71 8.39 3.34 9.00
CA ALA A 71 8.85 3.68 7.65
C ALA A 71 8.07 2.91 6.57
N VAL A 72 7.67 1.67 6.88
CA VAL A 72 7.04 0.73 5.95
C VAL A 72 5.55 0.58 6.21
N SER A 73 5.12 0.51 7.47
CA SER A 73 3.71 0.38 7.87
C SER A 73 3.28 1.62 8.66
N ASN A 74 2.45 2.44 8.03
CA ASN A 74 1.90 3.68 8.59
C ASN A 74 0.57 4.02 7.90
N ALA A 75 -0.14 5.02 8.41
CA ALA A 75 -1.45 5.41 7.86
C ALA A 75 -1.41 5.75 6.36
N TRP A 76 -0.36 6.41 5.86
CA TRP A 76 -0.26 6.72 4.43
C TRP A 76 -0.04 5.46 3.60
N HIS A 77 0.78 4.51 4.08
CA HIS A 77 0.95 3.22 3.45
C HIS A 77 -0.37 2.46 3.36
N GLU A 78 -1.11 2.34 4.47
CA GLU A 78 -2.41 1.65 4.51
C GLU A 78 -3.40 2.28 3.54
N MET A 79 -3.49 3.60 3.52
CA MET A 79 -4.33 4.31 2.56
C MET A 79 -3.95 3.99 1.11
N LEU A 80 -2.66 3.94 0.78
CA LEU A 80 -2.23 3.57 -0.56
C LEU A 80 -2.53 2.11 -0.91
N VAL A 81 -2.39 1.19 0.04
CA VAL A 81 -2.76 -0.23 -0.14
C VAL A 81 -4.24 -0.35 -0.47
N GLN A 82 -5.10 0.42 0.22
CA GLN A 82 -6.54 0.43 -0.04
C GLN A 82 -6.87 0.98 -1.42
N VAL A 83 -6.18 2.02 -1.89
CA VAL A 83 -6.55 2.70 -3.16
C VAL A 83 -5.76 2.26 -4.39
N GLN A 84 -4.76 1.38 -4.25
CA GLN A 84 -3.86 0.99 -5.36
C GLN A 84 -4.57 0.32 -6.54
N HIS A 85 -5.73 -0.30 -6.29
CA HIS A 85 -6.54 -0.96 -7.31
C HIS A 85 -7.40 0.02 -8.12
N LEU A 86 -7.48 1.29 -7.70
CA LEU A 86 -8.35 2.28 -8.32
C LEU A 86 -7.71 2.93 -9.55
N PRO A 87 -8.54 3.37 -10.53
CA PRO A 87 -8.06 4.03 -11.74
C PRO A 87 -7.15 5.23 -11.57
N TYR A 88 -7.44 6.01 -10.54
CA TYR A 88 -6.64 7.15 -10.17
C TYR A 88 -5.19 6.82 -9.85
N PHE A 89 -4.93 5.69 -9.18
CA PHE A 89 -3.59 5.32 -8.77
C PHE A 89 -2.70 5.05 -9.98
N ALA A 90 -3.17 4.21 -10.90
CA ALA A 90 -2.49 3.92 -12.16
C ALA A 90 -2.26 5.20 -12.99
N LYS A 91 -3.27 6.08 -13.03
CA LYS A 91 -3.23 7.32 -13.81
C LYS A 91 -2.26 8.35 -13.26
N TYR A 92 -2.18 8.46 -11.93
CA TYR A 92 -1.19 9.26 -11.23
C TYR A 92 0.22 8.77 -11.58
N LEU A 93 0.50 7.48 -11.39
CA LEU A 93 1.82 6.89 -11.66
C LEU A 93 2.27 7.02 -13.11
N ARG A 94 1.35 7.05 -14.07
CA ARG A 94 1.65 7.24 -15.51
C ARG A 94 1.70 8.69 -15.95
N SER A 95 1.27 9.63 -15.13
CA SER A 95 1.22 11.06 -15.49
C SER A 95 2.60 11.67 -15.72
N SER A 96 2.67 12.63 -16.65
CA SER A 96 3.84 13.48 -16.93
C SER A 96 3.77 14.83 -16.22
N LYS A 97 2.64 15.15 -15.55
CA LYS A 97 2.48 16.40 -14.81
C LYS A 97 3.43 16.47 -13.61
N ALA A 98 3.89 17.68 -13.29
CA ALA A 98 4.79 17.94 -12.17
C ALA A 98 4.27 17.37 -10.83
N MET A 99 2.96 17.50 -10.55
CA MET A 99 2.33 16.94 -9.34
C MET A 99 2.47 15.43 -9.18
N ALA A 100 2.74 14.69 -10.26
CA ALA A 100 2.89 13.24 -10.25
C ALA A 100 4.35 12.78 -10.36
N ALA A 101 5.30 13.71 -10.49
CA ALA A 101 6.72 13.41 -10.50
C ALA A 101 7.19 12.62 -9.26
N PRO A 102 6.69 12.90 -8.03
CA PRO A 102 7.06 12.13 -6.85
C PRO A 102 6.74 10.63 -6.97
N GLY A 103 5.63 10.28 -7.63
CA GLY A 103 5.22 8.89 -7.84
C GLY A 103 6.22 8.02 -8.60
N LYS A 104 7.15 8.63 -9.35
CA LYS A 104 8.20 7.90 -10.08
C LYS A 104 9.25 7.27 -9.16
N ARG A 105 9.42 7.81 -7.95
CA ARG A 105 10.37 7.31 -6.95
C ARG A 105 9.75 6.30 -5.98
N LEU A 106 8.43 6.09 -6.06
CA LEU A 106 7.69 5.30 -5.07
C LEU A 106 8.18 3.84 -4.99
N ALA A 107 8.44 3.20 -6.14
CA ALA A 107 8.98 1.83 -6.16
C ALA A 107 10.33 1.73 -5.45
N GLN A 108 11.26 2.61 -5.79
CA GLN A 108 12.59 2.67 -5.17
C GLN A 108 12.49 2.83 -3.65
N VAL A 109 11.73 3.82 -3.18
CA VAL A 109 11.62 4.14 -1.74
C VAL A 109 10.94 3.00 -0.97
N LEU A 110 9.87 2.39 -1.52
CA LEU A 110 9.23 1.24 -0.88
C LEU A 110 10.18 0.05 -0.79
N ALA A 111 10.95 -0.23 -1.85
CA ALA A 111 11.91 -1.32 -1.85
C ALA A 111 13.07 -1.09 -0.86
N GLU A 112 13.60 0.14 -0.78
CA GLU A 112 14.63 0.52 0.19
C GLU A 112 14.16 0.28 1.63
N ARG A 113 12.99 0.82 1.99
CA ARG A 113 12.45 0.68 3.34
C ARG A 113 12.09 -0.75 3.68
N LEU A 114 11.51 -1.50 2.74
CA LEU A 114 11.24 -2.92 2.94
C LEU A 114 12.54 -3.71 3.19
N THR A 115 13.62 -3.34 2.50
CA THR A 115 14.94 -3.94 2.72
C THR A 115 15.50 -3.65 4.12
N GLU A 116 15.24 -2.46 4.67
CA GLU A 116 15.67 -2.08 6.02
C GLU A 116 14.97 -2.90 7.11
N VAL A 117 13.68 -3.20 6.94
CA VAL A 117 12.88 -3.99 7.90
C VAL A 117 12.92 -5.50 7.65
N ALA A 118 13.34 -5.96 6.47
CA ALA A 118 13.14 -7.36 6.06
C ALA A 118 13.77 -8.37 7.03
N LYS A 119 14.98 -8.11 7.52
CA LYS A 119 15.67 -9.00 8.46
C LYS A 119 14.97 -9.09 9.83
N PRO A 120 14.70 -7.98 10.54
CA PRO A 120 13.99 -8.04 11.82
C PRO A 120 12.58 -8.61 11.67
N TRP A 121 11.85 -8.26 10.60
CA TRP A 121 10.51 -8.81 10.35
C TRP A 121 10.56 -10.32 10.08
N ASP A 122 11.49 -10.81 9.25
CA ASP A 122 11.64 -12.25 8.99
C ASP A 122 11.98 -13.04 10.27
N ARG A 123 12.69 -12.43 11.22
CA ARG A 123 12.90 -13.04 12.54
C ARG A 123 11.60 -13.09 13.35
N LYS A 124 10.84 -11.99 13.39
CA LYS A 124 9.57 -11.89 14.12
C LYS A 124 8.50 -12.84 13.56
N MET A 125 8.37 -12.94 12.24
CA MET A 125 7.46 -13.88 11.58
C MET A 125 7.77 -15.36 11.90
N ARG A 126 8.95 -15.68 12.42
CA ARG A 126 9.35 -17.06 12.77
C ARG A 126 9.29 -17.36 14.26
N LEU A 127 9.54 -16.36 15.11
CA LEU A 127 9.86 -16.57 16.52
C LEU A 127 8.93 -15.82 17.49
N ALA A 128 8.08 -14.91 17.00
CA ALA A 128 7.19 -14.13 17.83
C ALA A 128 5.93 -14.93 18.23
N SER A 129 5.07 -14.33 19.06
CA SER A 129 3.73 -14.87 19.32
C SER A 129 2.90 -14.99 18.03
N GLU A 130 1.86 -15.83 18.02
CA GLU A 130 1.05 -16.06 16.81
C GLU A 130 0.44 -14.76 16.26
N ASP A 131 -0.06 -13.88 17.14
CA ASP A 131 -0.64 -12.60 16.74
C ASP A 131 0.41 -11.63 16.17
N GLU A 132 1.60 -11.57 16.77
CA GLU A 132 2.71 -10.82 16.21
C GLU A 132 3.13 -11.38 14.84
N GLN A 133 3.20 -12.71 14.67
CA GLN A 133 3.53 -13.32 13.39
C GLN A 133 2.52 -12.91 12.31
N LYS A 134 1.21 -12.97 12.61
CA LYS A 134 0.14 -12.53 11.71
C LYS A 134 0.31 -11.06 11.34
N TYR A 135 0.59 -10.20 12.30
CA TYR A 135 0.85 -8.77 12.06
C TYR A 135 2.01 -8.56 11.08
N TYR A 136 3.19 -9.13 11.35
CA TYR A 136 4.36 -8.92 10.47
C TYR A 136 4.17 -9.53 9.09
N MET A 137 3.48 -10.69 8.99
CA MET A 137 3.13 -11.29 7.70
C MET A 137 2.18 -10.38 6.90
N ALA A 138 1.17 -9.81 7.55
CA ALA A 138 0.23 -8.88 6.93
C ALA A 138 0.93 -7.59 6.49
N ALA A 139 1.77 -7.00 7.35
CA ALA A 139 2.52 -5.78 7.05
C ALA A 139 3.48 -5.97 5.87
N ALA A 140 4.24 -7.07 5.86
CA ALA A 140 5.12 -7.42 4.74
C ALA A 140 4.34 -7.70 3.45
N GLY A 141 3.21 -8.39 3.56
CA GLY A 141 2.34 -8.68 2.42
C GLY A 141 1.77 -7.40 1.82
N ALA A 142 1.29 -6.48 2.65
CA ALA A 142 0.72 -5.20 2.23
C ALA A 142 1.79 -4.32 1.54
N ALA A 143 2.98 -4.19 2.14
CA ALA A 143 4.10 -3.47 1.55
C ALA A 143 4.58 -4.09 0.24
N GLY A 144 4.69 -5.41 0.19
CA GLY A 144 5.03 -6.14 -1.01
C GLY A 144 3.98 -5.97 -2.11
N GLN A 145 2.69 -5.98 -1.76
CA GLN A 145 1.58 -5.86 -2.71
C GLN A 145 1.58 -4.46 -3.33
N LEU A 146 1.73 -3.42 -2.50
CA LEU A 146 1.86 -2.05 -3.00
C LEU A 146 3.07 -1.90 -3.92
N LEU A 147 4.24 -2.40 -3.51
CA LEU A 147 5.44 -2.38 -4.35
C LEU A 147 5.21 -3.12 -5.67
N SER A 148 4.59 -4.30 -5.65
CA SER A 148 4.29 -5.11 -6.82
C SER A 148 3.39 -4.38 -7.81
N THR A 149 2.34 -3.73 -7.32
CA THR A 149 1.43 -2.89 -8.13
C THR A 149 2.17 -1.73 -8.78
N VAL A 150 2.98 -1.00 -8.01
CA VAL A 150 3.77 0.13 -8.52
C VAL A 150 4.76 -0.36 -9.59
N CYS A 151 5.49 -1.44 -9.34
CA CYS A 151 6.43 -2.06 -10.30
C CYS A 151 5.74 -2.47 -11.60
N THR A 152 4.56 -3.07 -11.53
CA THR A 152 3.77 -3.48 -12.70
C THR A 152 3.46 -2.29 -13.62
N HIS A 153 3.21 -1.11 -13.07
CA HIS A 153 2.97 0.09 -13.87
C HIS A 153 4.20 0.57 -14.65
N PHE A 154 5.40 0.26 -14.16
CA PHE A 154 6.68 0.62 -14.77
C PHE A 154 7.27 -0.48 -15.66
N ILE A 155 6.56 -1.60 -15.90
CA ILE A 155 7.13 -2.73 -16.64
C ILE A 155 7.54 -2.44 -18.10
N ASN A 156 7.06 -1.34 -18.68
CA ASN A 156 7.52 -0.90 -19.99
C ASN A 156 8.87 -0.20 -19.99
N LYS A 157 9.52 -0.06 -18.84
CA LYS A 157 10.90 0.38 -18.76
C LYS A 157 11.79 -0.78 -19.22
N PRO A 158 12.59 -0.59 -20.28
CA PRO A 158 13.44 -1.66 -20.80
C PRO A 158 14.48 -2.11 -19.78
N ASP A 159 14.89 -1.21 -18.88
CA ASP A 159 15.76 -1.52 -17.77
C ASP A 159 15.03 -1.37 -16.43
N ARG A 160 14.74 -2.50 -15.76
CA ARG A 160 14.10 -2.54 -14.44
C ARG A 160 14.97 -1.93 -13.34
N ARG A 161 16.28 -1.80 -13.57
CA ARG A 161 17.22 -1.13 -12.64
C ARG A 161 16.98 0.37 -12.56
N THR A 162 16.25 0.93 -13.54
CA THR A 162 15.76 2.32 -13.49
C THR A 162 14.55 2.51 -12.57
N VAL A 163 13.92 1.41 -12.11
CA VAL A 163 12.74 1.40 -11.22
C VAL A 163 13.15 1.08 -9.79
N ILE A 164 13.97 0.03 -9.61
CA ILE A 164 14.59 -0.35 -8.34
C ILE A 164 16.08 -0.60 -8.61
N SER A 165 16.99 0.07 -7.89
CA SER A 165 18.43 -0.09 -8.06
C SER A 165 18.89 -1.53 -7.82
N SER A 166 19.94 -1.97 -8.54
CA SER A 166 20.47 -3.33 -8.41
C SER A 166 20.89 -3.67 -6.97
N GLU A 167 21.43 -2.70 -6.24
CA GLU A 167 21.83 -2.87 -4.84
C GLU A 167 20.65 -3.25 -3.95
N VAL A 168 19.52 -2.54 -4.10
CA VAL A 168 18.30 -2.81 -3.33
C VAL A 168 17.70 -4.15 -3.72
N GLN A 169 17.68 -4.48 -5.03
CA GLN A 169 17.22 -5.79 -5.49
C GLN A 169 18.04 -6.93 -4.87
N LEU A 170 19.38 -6.82 -4.87
CA LEU A 170 20.28 -7.83 -4.30
C LEU A 170 20.04 -8.06 -2.81
N ARG A 171 19.74 -7.00 -2.06
CA ARG A 171 19.46 -7.10 -0.62
C ARG A 171 18.07 -7.64 -0.32
N LEU A 172 17.07 -7.34 -1.16
CA LEU A 172 15.68 -7.72 -0.93
C LEU A 172 15.35 -9.14 -1.42
N LEU A 173 15.96 -9.56 -2.54
CA LEU A 173 15.70 -10.86 -3.18
C LEU A 173 15.78 -12.06 -2.23
N PRO A 174 16.80 -12.20 -1.35
CA PRO A 174 16.88 -13.34 -0.44
C PRO A 174 15.66 -13.47 0.47
N PHE A 175 15.08 -12.35 0.91
CA PHE A 175 13.88 -12.34 1.75
C PHE A 175 12.64 -12.70 0.94
N LEU A 176 12.48 -12.15 -0.26
CA LEU A 176 11.36 -12.49 -1.14
C LEU A 176 11.36 -13.98 -1.50
N THR A 177 12.52 -14.56 -1.81
CA THR A 177 12.67 -15.99 -2.07
C THR A 177 12.34 -16.84 -0.83
N ALA A 178 12.80 -16.41 0.35
CA ALA A 178 12.51 -17.12 1.60
C ALA A 178 11.01 -17.07 1.93
N TRP A 179 10.37 -15.91 1.77
CA TRP A 179 8.95 -15.70 2.06
C TRP A 179 8.05 -16.39 1.04
N SER A 180 8.40 -16.39 -0.25
CA SER A 180 7.64 -17.11 -1.28
C SER A 180 7.60 -18.61 -1.01
N ASN A 181 8.72 -19.18 -0.58
CA ASN A 181 8.82 -20.62 -0.32
C ASN A 181 8.18 -21.01 1.02
N ARG A 182 8.37 -20.20 2.08
CA ARG A 182 7.87 -20.51 3.42
C ARG A 182 6.35 -20.34 3.53
N TYR A 183 5.81 -19.33 2.85
CA TYR A 183 4.39 -18.97 2.90
C TYR A 183 3.70 -19.27 1.58
N ASP A 184 4.06 -20.38 0.92
CA ASP A 184 3.49 -20.81 -0.35
C ASP A 184 1.95 -20.84 -0.29
N ARG A 185 1.31 -20.31 -1.34
CA ARG A 185 -0.16 -20.14 -1.47
C ARG A 185 -0.82 -19.28 -0.39
N GLN A 186 -0.03 -18.55 0.38
CA GLN A 186 -0.54 -17.52 1.28
C GLN A 186 -0.27 -16.14 0.66
N PHE A 187 -1.03 -15.14 1.11
CA PHE A 187 -0.95 -13.78 0.59
C PHE A 187 0.49 -13.24 0.51
N LEU A 188 1.28 -13.36 1.58
CA LEU A 188 2.67 -12.92 1.59
C LEU A 188 3.53 -13.70 0.59
N GLY A 189 3.35 -15.02 0.48
CA GLY A 189 4.12 -15.85 -0.45
C GLY A 189 3.85 -15.50 -1.90
N ASP A 190 2.57 -15.34 -2.27
CA ASP A 190 2.13 -14.97 -3.62
C ASP A 190 2.69 -13.61 -4.04
N VAL A 191 2.61 -12.62 -3.14
CA VAL A 191 3.15 -11.28 -3.37
C VAL A 191 4.67 -11.32 -3.52
N SER A 192 5.35 -12.08 -2.66
CA SER A 192 6.81 -12.21 -2.69
C SER A 192 7.28 -12.87 -3.98
N LEU A 193 6.57 -13.90 -4.45
CA LEU A 193 6.83 -14.56 -5.72
C LEU A 193 6.71 -13.58 -6.89
N ARG A 194 5.63 -12.77 -6.95
CA ARG A 194 5.45 -11.77 -8.02
C ARG A 194 6.59 -10.75 -8.05
N LEU A 195 7.01 -10.27 -6.89
CA LEU A 195 8.15 -9.34 -6.78
C LEU A 195 9.47 -9.99 -7.18
N MET A 196 9.72 -11.22 -6.74
CA MET A 196 10.91 -11.98 -7.12
C MET A 196 10.97 -12.11 -8.64
N VAL A 197 9.87 -12.51 -9.30
CA VAL A 197 9.85 -12.63 -10.76
C VAL A 197 10.03 -11.27 -11.45
N PHE A 198 9.47 -10.20 -10.89
CA PHE A 198 9.74 -8.83 -11.37
C PHE A 198 11.21 -8.42 -11.18
N MET A 199 11.95 -8.93 -10.20
CA MET A 199 13.36 -8.59 -10.02
C MET A 199 14.30 -9.51 -10.83
N SER A 200 13.94 -10.78 -11.00
CA SER A 200 14.77 -11.79 -11.66
C SER A 200 14.79 -11.73 -13.19
N GLY A 201 13.89 -10.96 -13.83
CA GLY A 201 13.94 -10.70 -15.28
C GLY A 201 12.65 -10.99 -16.05
N PRO A 202 12.69 -10.97 -17.39
CA PRO A 202 11.52 -10.79 -18.27
C PRO A 202 10.53 -11.97 -18.33
N VAL A 203 10.67 -12.98 -17.46
CA VAL A 203 9.94 -14.26 -17.52
C VAL A 203 8.41 -14.07 -17.58
N LEU A 204 7.85 -13.02 -16.97
CA LEU A 204 6.41 -12.73 -16.98
C LEU A 204 6.03 -11.38 -17.63
N ASP A 205 6.90 -10.83 -18.48
CA ASP A 205 6.65 -9.53 -19.11
C ASP A 205 5.30 -9.47 -19.85
N GLU A 206 4.91 -10.55 -20.52
CA GLU A 206 3.64 -10.60 -21.25
C GLU A 206 2.41 -10.56 -20.33
N GLU A 207 2.45 -11.19 -19.17
CA GLU A 207 1.34 -11.18 -18.21
C GLU A 207 1.17 -9.80 -17.59
N PHE A 208 2.26 -9.20 -17.14
CA PHE A 208 2.25 -7.83 -16.64
C PHE A 208 1.88 -6.81 -17.72
N LYS A 209 2.27 -7.03 -18.99
CA LYS A 209 1.78 -6.21 -20.12
C LYS A 209 0.27 -6.36 -20.30
N LYS A 210 -0.32 -7.55 -20.14
CA LYS A 210 -1.79 -7.75 -20.16
C LYS A 210 -2.47 -7.01 -19.01
N ILE A 211 -1.98 -7.15 -17.78
CA ILE A 211 -2.48 -6.41 -16.61
C ILE A 211 -2.43 -4.91 -16.88
N ARG A 212 -1.29 -4.41 -17.36
CA ARG A 212 -1.14 -2.99 -17.72
C ARG A 212 -2.08 -2.52 -18.83
N LYS A 213 -2.37 -3.38 -19.83
CA LYS A 213 -3.32 -3.08 -20.91
C LYS A 213 -4.76 -2.98 -20.38
N SER A 214 -5.14 -3.77 -19.38
CA SER A 214 -6.47 -3.66 -18.75
C SER A 214 -6.72 -2.26 -18.17
N TYR A 215 -5.66 -1.57 -17.73
CA TYR A 215 -5.70 -0.20 -17.24
C TYR A 215 -5.66 0.90 -18.34
N LYS A 216 -5.65 0.55 -19.64
CA LYS A 216 -5.53 1.55 -20.74
C LYS A 216 -6.85 2.25 -21.08
N ASN A 217 -8.00 1.72 -20.69
CA ASN A 217 -9.30 2.37 -20.93
C ASN A 217 -9.70 3.38 -19.83
N TRP A 218 -8.83 3.58 -18.83
CA TRP A 218 -9.06 4.49 -17.70
C TRP A 218 -8.70 5.95 -18.03
N GLU A 219 -8.89 6.35 -19.29
CA GLU A 219 -8.59 7.69 -19.82
C GLU A 219 -9.86 8.53 -20.08
N VAL A 220 -11.05 8.00 -19.78
CA VAL A 220 -12.35 8.72 -19.88
C VAL A 220 -13.03 8.92 -18.51
N CYS A 221 -13.45 10.16 -18.21
CA CYS A 221 -14.18 10.49 -16.98
C CYS A 221 -15.57 9.84 -17.02
N GLU A 222 -15.89 8.94 -16.09
CA GLU A 222 -17.20 8.27 -16.09
C GLU A 222 -18.23 8.95 -15.18
N LEU A 223 -17.83 9.97 -14.40
CA LEU A 223 -18.75 10.76 -13.59
C LEU A 223 -19.65 11.63 -14.47
N GLN A 224 -20.97 11.37 -14.50
CA GLN A 224 -21.95 12.02 -15.39
C GLN A 224 -21.99 13.55 -15.26
N ASP A 225 -21.52 14.12 -14.15
CA ASP A 225 -21.55 15.57 -13.88
C ASP A 225 -20.16 16.25 -13.80
N CYS A 226 -19.06 15.53 -14.04
CA CYS A 226 -17.72 16.12 -13.94
C CYS A 226 -17.34 16.91 -15.20
N ASN A 227 -17.55 18.23 -15.15
CA ASN A 227 -17.16 19.16 -16.23
C ASN A 227 -15.71 19.68 -16.12
N VAL A 228 -14.90 19.12 -15.21
CA VAL A 228 -13.53 19.57 -14.98
C VAL A 228 -12.61 19.05 -16.10
N LYS A 229 -12.39 19.88 -17.12
CA LYS A 229 -11.54 19.60 -18.29
C LYS A 229 -10.09 20.04 -18.13
N ARG A 230 -9.79 20.86 -17.11
CA ARG A 230 -8.44 21.38 -16.85
C ARG A 230 -7.92 20.85 -15.52
N ASP A 231 -6.64 20.53 -15.57
CA ASP A 231 -5.78 20.06 -14.51
C ASP A 231 -6.10 18.82 -13.67
N LEU A 232 -7.32 18.29 -13.65
CA LEU A 232 -7.62 17.04 -12.93
C LEU A 232 -7.85 15.86 -13.86
N LYS A 233 -7.04 14.84 -13.62
CA LYS A 233 -7.13 13.51 -14.21
C LYS A 233 -8.23 12.71 -13.49
N MET A 234 -9.47 12.90 -13.94
CA MET A 234 -10.68 12.04 -13.86
C MET A 234 -11.12 11.35 -12.57
N CYS A 235 -12.32 11.71 -12.14
CA CYS A 235 -13.23 10.99 -11.24
C CYS A 235 -13.62 9.64 -11.81
N ALA A 236 -13.27 8.57 -11.09
CA ALA A 236 -13.97 7.30 -11.16
C ALA A 236 -15.15 7.35 -10.17
N ARG A 237 -16.28 6.78 -10.59
CA ARG A 237 -17.60 6.63 -9.93
C ARG A 237 -18.18 7.77 -9.09
#